data_AF-A0A7S4L7K0-F1
#
_entry.id   AF-A0A7S4L7K0-F1
#
_cell.length_a   1.000
_cell.length_b   1.000
_cell.length_c   1.000
_cell.angle_alpha   90.00
_cell.angle_beta   90.00
_cell.angle_gamma   90.00
#
_symmetry.space_group_name_H-M   'P 1'
#
loop_
_entity.id
_entity.type
_entity.pdbx_description
1 polymer ?
#
loop_
_entity_poly.entity_id
_entity_poly.type
_entity_poly.pdbx_seq_one_letter_code
_entity_poly.pdbx_strand_id
1 'polypeptide(L)'
;LSTGSAERAQKGGYEVSDVAGGAADEKIIRGPDSYSFRVGDSDPASADDTVVCVGVRVANLEKAKDFYSGILGMKEYNDIPLTASPHPNVVLGFGDAQTKLQLIQVGDGKEVDHA
;
A
#
# COMPACT_ATOMS: atom_id res chain seq x y z
N LEU A 1 6.72 15.09 -6.09
CA LEU A 1 6.51 14.97 -4.62
C LEU A 1 7.33 13.81 -4.01
N SER A 2 7.54 12.69 -4.71
CA SER A 2 8.27 11.50 -4.23
C SER A 2 9.76 11.73 -4.01
N THR A 3 10.45 12.36 -4.96
CA THR A 3 11.87 12.68 -4.85
C THR A 3 12.11 13.58 -3.64
N GLY A 4 11.22 14.56 -3.41
CA GLY A 4 11.31 15.46 -2.27
C GLY A 4 11.11 14.78 -0.92
N SER A 5 10.17 13.84 -0.80
CA SER A 5 9.97 13.10 0.45
C SER A 5 11.12 12.13 0.74
N ALA A 6 11.61 11.41 -0.27
CA ALA A 6 12.76 10.51 -0.13
C ALA A 6 14.04 11.26 0.21
N GLU A 7 14.32 12.39 -0.44
CA GLU A 7 15.47 13.25 -0.13
C GLU A 7 15.42 13.81 1.30
N ARG A 8 14.24 14.27 1.75
CA ARG A 8 14.06 14.74 3.13
C ARG A 8 14.29 13.62 4.13
N ALA A 9 13.78 12.42 3.86
CA ALA A 9 13.99 11.25 4.71
C ALA A 9 15.48 10.88 4.82
N GLN A 10 16.20 10.83 3.70
CA GLN A 10 17.65 10.58 3.69
C GLN A 10 18.42 11.64 4.48
N LYS A 11 18.11 12.94 4.28
CA LYS A 11 18.71 14.04 5.06
C LYS A 11 18.41 13.94 6.56
N GLY A 12 17.24 13.41 6.91
CA GLY A 12 16.83 13.14 8.29
C GLY A 12 17.42 11.87 8.90
N GLY A 13 18.22 11.09 8.16
CA GLY A 13 18.81 9.84 8.64
C GLY A 13 17.87 8.63 8.63
N TYR A 14 16.75 8.71 7.92
CA TYR A 14 15.82 7.59 7.76
C TYR A 14 16.29 6.62 6.67
N GLU A 15 15.96 5.34 6.82
CA GLU A 15 16.20 4.32 5.79
C GLU A 15 15.28 4.56 4.60
N VAL A 16 15.89 4.64 3.41
CA VAL A 16 15.18 4.75 2.13
C VAL A 16 15.70 3.66 1.21
N SER A 17 14.79 2.91 0.59
CA SER A 17 15.09 1.83 -0.35
C SER A 17 14.21 1.90 -1.59
N ASP A 18 14.61 1.22 -2.65
CA ASP A 18 13.79 1.06 -3.86
C ASP A 18 12.66 0.06 -3.64
N VAL A 19 11.55 0.26 -4.34
CA VAL A 19 10.45 -0.72 -4.35
C VAL A 19 10.81 -1.84 -5.33
N ALA A 20 10.88 -3.08 -4.83
CA ALA A 20 11.11 -4.24 -5.69
C ALA A 20 9.97 -4.40 -6.73
N GLY A 21 10.30 -4.26 -8.01
CA GLY A 21 9.33 -4.30 -9.10
C GLY A 21 8.42 -3.06 -9.21
N GLY A 22 8.70 -1.99 -8.47
CA GLY A 22 8.02 -0.69 -8.61
C GLY A 22 8.66 0.20 -9.67
N ALA A 23 8.02 1.34 -9.96
CA ALA A 23 8.59 2.33 -10.88
C ALA A 23 9.83 3.03 -10.28
N ALA A 24 10.67 3.63 -11.14
CA ALA A 24 11.96 4.19 -10.75
C ALA A 24 11.86 5.36 -9.76
N ASP A 25 10.77 6.10 -9.80
CA ASP A 25 10.45 7.23 -8.92
C ASP A 25 9.83 6.78 -7.59
N GLU A 26 9.53 5.48 -7.44
CA GLU A 26 8.98 4.95 -6.21
C GLU A 26 10.07 4.56 -5.20
N LYS A 27 9.81 4.85 -3.94
CA LYS A 27 10.70 4.57 -2.82
C LYS A 27 9.93 4.02 -1.63
N ILE A 28 10.60 3.26 -0.79
CA ILE A 28 10.14 2.87 0.54
C ILE A 28 10.93 3.67 1.56
N ILE A 29 10.24 4.37 2.44
CA ILE A 29 10.81 5.05 3.60
C ILE A 29 10.43 4.24 4.85
N ARG A 30 11.38 3.89 5.70
CA ARG A 30 11.05 3.33 7.02
C ARG A 30 10.85 4.44 8.05
N GLY A 31 9.69 4.41 8.69
CA GLY A 31 9.38 5.28 9.82
C GLY A 31 10.06 4.84 11.13
N PRO A 32 9.94 5.65 12.19
CA PRO A 32 10.54 5.37 13.50
C PRO A 32 10.18 4.00 14.08
N ASP A 33 8.93 3.57 13.90
CA ASP A 33 8.40 2.33 14.46
C ASP A 33 8.40 1.16 13.46
N SER A 34 9.34 1.19 12.50
CA SER A 34 9.52 0.16 11.47
C SER A 34 8.38 0.00 10.44
N TYR A 35 7.34 0.84 10.49
CA TYR A 35 6.35 0.94 9.42
C TYR A 35 7.00 1.41 8.12
N SER A 36 6.54 0.83 7.00
CA SER A 36 7.02 1.16 5.67
C SER A 36 6.05 2.09 4.95
N PHE A 37 6.56 3.17 4.38
CA PHE A 37 5.81 4.11 3.56
C PHE A 37 6.30 4.05 2.13
N ARG A 38 5.44 3.59 1.21
CA ARG A 38 5.72 3.67 -0.22
C ARG A 38 5.33 5.06 -0.72
N VAL A 39 6.27 5.74 -1.36
CA VAL A 39 6.08 7.07 -1.92
C VAL A 39 6.46 7.06 -3.39
N GLY A 40 5.73 7.78 -4.22
CA GLY A 40 5.96 7.87 -5.67
C GLY A 40 5.23 9.07 -6.26
N ASP A 41 5.64 9.48 -7.46
CA ASP A 41 5.01 10.60 -8.17
C ASP A 41 3.77 10.06 -8.86
N SER A 42 2.68 10.05 -8.11
CA SER A 42 1.39 9.55 -8.54
C SER A 42 0.29 10.56 -8.24
N ASP A 43 -0.79 10.49 -9.01
CA ASP A 43 -1.99 11.26 -8.72
C ASP A 43 -2.56 10.82 -7.36
N PRO A 44 -2.98 11.77 -6.51
CA PRO A 44 -3.51 11.48 -5.19
C PRO A 44 -4.83 10.71 -5.31
N ALA A 45 -5.18 9.94 -4.28
CA ALA A 45 -6.44 9.19 -4.25
C ALA A 45 -7.68 10.10 -4.30
N SER A 46 -7.56 11.34 -3.82
CA SER A 46 -8.55 12.39 -4.01
C SER A 46 -7.86 13.77 -4.00
N ALA A 47 -8.59 14.82 -4.37
CA ALA A 47 -8.07 16.19 -4.31
C ALA A 47 -7.64 16.62 -2.89
N ASP A 48 -8.25 16.01 -1.86
CA ASP A 48 -8.04 16.35 -0.45
C ASP A 48 -7.21 15.29 0.30
N ASP A 49 -6.83 14.18 -0.35
CA ASP A 49 -6.13 13.07 0.29
C ASP A 49 -4.99 12.51 -0.57
N THR A 50 -3.78 12.76 -0.10
CA THR A 50 -2.54 12.26 -0.72
C THR A 50 -2.25 10.79 -0.41
N VAL A 51 -2.95 10.18 0.55
CA VAL A 51 -2.78 8.76 0.89
C VAL A 51 -3.55 7.93 -0.11
N VAL A 52 -2.82 7.36 -1.08
CA VAL A 52 -3.40 6.54 -2.14
C VAL A 52 -3.97 5.23 -1.59
N CYS A 53 -3.21 4.56 -0.71
CA CYS A 53 -3.56 3.23 -0.24
C CYS A 53 -2.94 2.88 1.12
N VAL A 54 -3.63 2.03 1.88
CA VAL A 54 -3.10 1.34 3.06
C VAL A 54 -2.95 -0.15 2.73
N GLY A 55 -1.72 -0.66 2.84
CA GLY A 55 -1.41 -2.08 2.62
C GLY A 55 -1.51 -2.91 3.89
N VAL A 56 -2.27 -3.99 3.86
CA VAL A 56 -2.43 -4.95 4.95
C VAL A 56 -2.05 -6.34 4.46
N ARG A 57 -1.19 -7.02 5.21
CA ARG A 57 -0.82 -8.41 4.95
C ARG A 57 -1.92 -9.35 5.46
N VAL A 58 -2.29 -10.34 4.66
CA VAL A 58 -3.33 -11.32 4.99
C VAL A 58 -2.82 -12.74 4.74
N ALA A 59 -3.21 -13.68 5.61
CA ALA A 59 -2.85 -15.09 5.46
C ALA A 59 -3.65 -15.78 4.34
N ASN A 60 -4.92 -15.40 4.17
CA ASN A 60 -5.82 -15.95 3.15
C ASN A 60 -6.52 -14.80 2.43
N LEU A 61 -6.09 -14.52 1.20
CA LEU A 61 -6.60 -13.41 0.40
C LEU A 61 -8.06 -13.60 0.01
N GLU A 62 -8.46 -14.83 -0.32
CA GLU A 62 -9.84 -15.14 -0.72
C GLU A 62 -10.82 -14.86 0.42
N LYS A 63 -10.51 -15.33 1.63
CA LYS A 63 -11.34 -15.09 2.82
C LYS A 63 -11.37 -13.60 3.19
N ALA A 64 -10.25 -12.90 3.09
CA ALA A 64 -10.22 -11.46 3.35
C ALA A 64 -11.05 -10.69 2.32
N LYS A 65 -10.93 -11.04 1.03
CA LYS A 65 -11.71 -10.46 -0.06
C LYS A 65 -13.21 -10.69 0.14
N ASP A 66 -13.63 -11.90 0.52
CA ASP A 66 -15.04 -12.21 0.81
C ASP A 66 -15.59 -11.32 1.93
N PHE A 67 -14.81 -11.11 3.01
CA PHE A 67 -15.22 -10.21 4.09
C PHE A 67 -15.33 -8.75 3.63
N TYR A 68 -14.26 -8.18 3.07
CA TYR A 68 -14.24 -6.76 2.73
C TYR A 68 -15.16 -6.42 1.55
N SER A 69 -15.24 -7.29 0.54
CA SER A 69 -16.09 -7.05 -0.62
C SER A 69 -17.51 -7.55 -0.42
N GLY A 70 -17.67 -8.82 -0.01
CA GLY A 70 -18.99 -9.47 0.11
C GLY A 70 -19.79 -9.00 1.31
N ILE A 71 -19.16 -8.86 2.48
CA ILE A 71 -19.86 -8.48 3.72
C ILE A 71 -19.88 -6.95 3.90
N LEU A 72 -18.73 -6.29 3.75
CA LEU A 72 -18.64 -4.84 3.97
C LEU A 72 -19.05 -4.03 2.74
N GLY A 73 -19.09 -4.62 1.54
CA GLY A 73 -19.55 -3.94 0.33
C GLY A 73 -18.49 -3.11 -0.40
N MET A 74 -17.19 -3.37 -0.16
CA MET A 74 -16.13 -2.74 -0.93
C MET A 74 -16.07 -3.30 -2.36
N LYS A 75 -15.66 -2.46 -3.31
CA LYS A 75 -15.45 -2.82 -4.71
C LYS A 75 -13.97 -3.01 -4.99
N GLU A 76 -13.66 -3.88 -5.95
CA GLU A 76 -12.31 -4.06 -6.47
C GLU A 76 -11.91 -2.92 -7.40
N TYR A 77 -10.68 -2.46 -7.24
CA TYR A 77 -10.06 -1.43 -8.07
C TYR A 77 -8.80 -2.00 -8.72
N ASN A 78 -8.60 -1.68 -9.99
CA ASN A 78 -7.41 -2.03 -10.76
C ASN A 78 -6.58 -0.78 -11.02
N ASP A 79 -5.30 -0.97 -11.35
CA ASP A 79 -4.38 0.08 -11.78
C ASP A 79 -4.24 1.25 -10.79
N ILE A 80 -4.43 0.98 -9.49
CA ILE A 80 -4.20 1.97 -8.44
C ILE A 80 -2.69 2.22 -8.32
N PRO A 81 -2.24 3.49 -8.31
CA PRO A 81 -0.82 3.78 -8.14
C PRO A 81 -0.26 3.24 -6.83
N LEU A 82 1.03 2.90 -6.81
CA LEU A 82 1.75 2.44 -5.61
C LEU A 82 1.22 1.14 -4.99
N THR A 83 0.37 0.38 -5.68
CA THR A 83 -0.11 -0.93 -5.21
C THR A 83 0.47 -2.11 -5.97
N ALA A 84 1.43 -1.91 -6.90
CA ALA A 84 2.08 -3.05 -7.56
C ALA A 84 2.83 -3.91 -6.52
N SER A 85 2.58 -5.22 -6.49
CA SER A 85 3.17 -6.14 -5.51
C SER A 85 3.59 -7.45 -6.17
N PRO A 86 4.75 -8.03 -5.79
CA PRO A 86 5.17 -9.34 -6.29
C PRO A 86 4.35 -10.50 -5.70
N HIS A 87 3.58 -10.24 -4.65
CA HIS A 87 2.67 -11.20 -4.03
C HIS A 87 1.23 -11.01 -4.53
N PRO A 88 0.41 -12.08 -4.55
CA PRO A 88 -1.02 -11.98 -4.81
C PRO A 88 -1.66 -10.91 -3.93
N ASN A 89 -2.41 -10.00 -4.52
CA ASN A 89 -3.03 -8.90 -3.80
C ASN A 89 -4.31 -8.43 -4.50
N VAL A 90 -5.15 -7.71 -3.77
CA VAL A 90 -6.32 -7.02 -4.30
C VAL A 90 -6.43 -5.63 -3.68
N VAL A 91 -6.90 -4.65 -4.45
CA VAL A 91 -7.15 -3.29 -3.97
C VAL A 91 -8.65 -3.06 -3.90
N LEU A 92 -9.11 -2.55 -2.76
CA LEU A 92 -10.52 -2.42 -2.40
C LEU A 92 -10.85 -0.99 -1.94
N GLY A 93 -12.09 -0.56 -2.13
CA GLY A 93 -12.59 0.72 -1.62
C GLY A 93 -14.11 0.86 -1.74
N PHE A 94 -14.67 1.91 -1.13
CA PHE A 94 -16.11 2.22 -1.23
C PHE A 94 -16.44 3.14 -2.40
N GLY A 95 -15.50 4.01 -2.78
CA GLY A 95 -15.67 4.98 -3.85
C GLY A 95 -14.37 5.28 -4.58
N ASP A 96 -14.49 6.05 -5.66
CA ASP A 96 -13.39 6.28 -6.60
C ASP A 96 -12.38 7.28 -6.04
N ALA A 97 -12.86 8.37 -5.43
CA ALA A 97 -12.04 9.43 -4.85
C ALA A 97 -11.86 9.25 -3.33
N GLN A 98 -11.10 8.24 -2.91
CA GLN A 98 -10.76 7.97 -1.51
C GLN A 98 -9.53 7.06 -1.41
N THR A 99 -8.89 7.05 -0.24
CA THR A 99 -7.87 6.03 0.08
C THR A 99 -8.43 4.63 -0.13
N LYS A 100 -7.57 3.77 -0.67
CA LYS A 100 -7.86 2.37 -0.94
C LYS A 100 -7.25 1.47 0.13
N LEU A 101 -7.79 0.26 0.26
CA LEU A 101 -7.23 -0.82 1.06
C LEU A 101 -6.59 -1.84 0.13
N GLN A 102 -5.29 -2.11 0.28
CA GLN A 102 -4.64 -3.19 -0.44
C GLN A 102 -4.45 -4.39 0.50
N LEU A 103 -5.00 -5.54 0.13
CA LEU A 103 -4.78 -6.80 0.84
C LEU A 103 -3.70 -7.58 0.11
N ILE A 104 -2.62 -7.94 0.79
CA ILE A 104 -1.46 -8.63 0.21
C ILE A 104 -1.31 -9.99 0.87
N GLN A 105 -1.39 -11.07 0.10
CA GLN A 105 -1.21 -12.41 0.63
C GLN A 105 0.24 -12.63 1.03
N VAL A 106 0.46 -13.10 2.26
CA VAL A 106 1.76 -13.60 2.70
C VAL A 106 1.77 -15.13 2.62
N GLY A 107 2.76 -15.69 1.93
CA GLY A 107 2.82 -17.09 1.53
C GLY A 107 3.38 -18.06 2.57
N ASP A 108 3.57 -17.63 3.82
CA ASP A 108 4.43 -18.37 4.76
C ASP A 108 3.68 -19.32 5.68
N GLY A 109 2.34 -19.38 5.62
CA GLY A 109 1.52 -20.15 6.58
C GLY A 109 1.68 -19.72 8.04
N LYS A 110 2.35 -18.59 8.30
CA LYS A 110 2.50 -17.99 9.61
C LYS A 110 1.23 -17.20 9.93
N GLU A 111 0.76 -17.31 11.17
CA GLU A 111 -0.27 -16.42 11.70
C GLU A 111 0.18 -14.98 11.48
N VAL A 112 -0.68 -14.19 10.85
CA VAL A 112 -0.47 -12.74 10.75
C VAL A 112 -0.85 -12.18 12.11
N ASP A 113 0.11 -11.56 12.79
CA ASP A 113 -0.15 -10.85 14.03
C ASP A 113 -1.06 -9.65 13.76
N HIS A 114 -2.19 -9.61 14.44
CA HIS A 114 -3.20 -8.57 14.36
C HIS A 114 -3.29 -7.91 15.75
N ALA A 115 -2.25 -7.17 16.13
CA ALA A 115 -2.24 -6.34 17.35
C ALA A 115 -2.69 -4.91 17.04
#